data_AF-A0AAV6JL29-F1
#
_entry.id   AF-A0AAV6JL29-F1
#
_cell.length_a   1.000
_cell.length_b   1.000
_cell.length_c   1.000
_cell.angle_alpha   90.00
_cell.angle_beta   90.00
_cell.angle_gamma   90.00
#
_symmetry.space_group_name_H-M   'P 1'
#
loop_
_entity.id
_entity.type
_entity.pdbx_description
1 polymer ?
#
loop_
_entity_poly.entity_id
_entity_poly.type
_entity_poly.pdbx_seq_one_letter_code
_entity_poly.pdbx_strand_id
1 'polypeptide(L)'
;MYSSQFDANSAFNGGGFTSSQSTDHGSSPAKGRDTYGLVPVTVKQISEASDSGDDKSNFVINGVDVANVTLIGMVSKKAERVTDVSFTIDDGTGQIHCNRWYLLGLFF
;
A
#
# COMPACT_ATOMS: atom_id res chain seq x y z
N MET A 1 -77.28 3.95 -10.98
CA MET A 1 -76.45 2.81 -11.41
C MET A 1 -75.91 3.13 -12.79
N TYR A 2 -74.74 3.74 -12.87
CA TYR A 2 -73.83 3.62 -14.02
C TYR A 2 -72.45 4.01 -13.50
N SER A 3 -71.58 3.02 -13.41
CA SER A 3 -70.21 3.11 -12.92
C SER A 3 -69.32 3.57 -14.08
N SER A 4 -68.62 4.68 -13.90
CA SER A 4 -67.57 5.11 -14.83
C SER A 4 -66.22 4.73 -14.22
N GLN A 5 -65.71 3.61 -14.71
CA GLN A 5 -64.43 3.01 -14.42
C GLN A 5 -63.29 3.96 -14.81
N PHE A 6 -62.40 4.27 -13.86
CA PHE A 6 -61.19 5.05 -14.13
C PHE A 6 -60.09 4.07 -14.54
N ASP A 7 -59.78 4.00 -15.83
CA ASP A 7 -58.73 3.15 -16.39
C ASP A 7 -57.33 3.65 -15.97
N ALA A 8 -56.74 2.98 -14.99
CA ALA A 8 -55.39 3.20 -14.49
C ALA A 8 -54.32 2.58 -15.42
N ASN A 9 -54.33 2.93 -16.71
CA ASN A 9 -53.39 2.35 -17.68
C ASN A 9 -52.60 3.39 -18.51
N SER A 10 -52.48 4.62 -18.01
CA SER A 10 -51.66 5.68 -18.62
C SER A 10 -50.34 5.94 -17.88
N ALA A 11 -49.90 5.03 -17.00
CA ALA A 11 -48.66 5.19 -16.23
C ALA A 11 -47.39 4.63 -16.92
N PHE A 12 -47.50 4.08 -18.13
CA PHE A 12 -46.38 3.48 -18.85
C PHE A 12 -46.23 4.06 -20.25
N ASN A 13 -45.85 5.33 -20.35
CA ASN A 13 -45.26 5.83 -21.58
C ASN A 13 -44.14 6.84 -21.28
N GLY A 14 -42.90 6.37 -21.42
CA GLY A 14 -41.72 7.23 -21.51
C GLY A 14 -40.68 6.99 -20.41
N GLY A 15 -39.67 6.17 -20.69
CA GLY A 15 -38.48 6.06 -19.85
C GLY A 15 -37.70 4.78 -20.10
N GLY A 16 -37.05 4.68 -21.26
CA GLY A 16 -36.31 3.50 -21.66
C GLY A 16 -34.96 3.37 -20.96
N PHE A 17 -34.86 2.41 -20.05
CA PHE A 17 -33.64 1.70 -19.63
C PHE A 17 -34.19 0.32 -19.18
N THR A 18 -33.77 -0.84 -19.69
CA THR A 18 -32.54 -1.53 -19.31
C THR A 18 -32.35 -2.77 -20.19
N SER A 19 -31.21 -2.89 -20.87
CA SER A 19 -30.45 -4.16 -21.03
C SER A 19 -29.34 -3.95 -22.04
N SER A 20 -28.11 -3.81 -21.55
CA SER A 20 -26.95 -4.48 -22.12
C SER A 20 -25.73 -4.24 -21.23
N GLN A 21 -24.90 -5.29 -21.16
CA GLN A 21 -23.56 -5.34 -20.58
C GLN A 21 -23.46 -5.86 -19.14
N SER A 22 -23.47 -7.19 -19.05
CA SER A 22 -22.59 -7.92 -18.14
C SER A 22 -21.13 -7.53 -18.44
N THR A 23 -20.59 -6.59 -17.68
CA THR A 23 -19.14 -6.48 -17.47
C THR A 23 -18.87 -6.94 -16.05
N ASP A 24 -18.24 -8.11 -15.98
CA ASP A 24 -17.44 -8.57 -14.87
C ASP A 24 -16.47 -7.47 -14.45
N HIS A 25 -16.87 -6.68 -13.45
CA HIS A 25 -15.94 -5.91 -12.63
C HIS A 25 -15.58 -6.75 -11.41
N GLY A 26 -14.98 -7.91 -11.67
CA GLY A 26 -13.95 -8.41 -10.77
C GLY A 26 -12.98 -7.25 -10.52
N SER A 27 -12.99 -6.74 -9.29
CA SER A 27 -11.94 -5.86 -8.80
C SER A 27 -10.65 -6.68 -8.79
N SER A 28 -10.02 -6.79 -9.95
CA SER A 28 -8.61 -7.13 -10.02
C SER A 28 -7.92 -6.05 -9.19
N PRO A 29 -7.24 -6.38 -8.07
CA PRO A 29 -6.35 -5.43 -7.45
C PRO A 29 -5.42 -4.99 -8.56
N ALA A 30 -5.36 -3.69 -8.84
CA ALA A 30 -4.50 -3.15 -9.87
C ALA A 30 -3.06 -3.59 -9.58
N LYS A 31 -2.65 -4.71 -10.18
CA LYS A 31 -1.26 -5.12 -10.30
C LYS A 31 -0.59 -4.03 -11.13
N GLY A 32 0.25 -3.22 -10.50
CA GLY A 32 1.07 -2.25 -11.21
C GLY A 32 0.83 -0.79 -10.87
N ARG A 33 0.49 -0.46 -9.62
CA ARG A 33 1.08 0.77 -9.08
C ARG A 33 2.39 0.36 -8.44
N ASP A 34 3.48 0.50 -9.17
CA ASP A 34 4.82 0.45 -8.61
C ASP A 34 4.81 1.29 -7.32
N THR A 35 4.95 0.62 -6.19
CA THR A 35 4.92 1.21 -4.86
C THR A 35 6.24 1.94 -4.61
N TYR A 36 6.48 3.03 -5.35
CA TYR A 36 7.57 3.98 -5.07
C TYR A 36 7.30 4.84 -3.81
N GLY A 37 6.31 4.45 -2.98
CA GLY A 37 5.95 5.13 -1.75
C GLY A 37 6.71 4.57 -0.56
N LEU A 38 6.94 5.41 0.45
CA LEU A 38 7.45 4.97 1.74
C LEU A 38 6.32 4.33 2.54
N VAL A 39 6.49 3.08 2.96
CA VAL A 39 5.51 2.38 3.80
C VAL A 39 5.91 2.52 5.27
N PRO A 40 5.07 3.13 6.14
CA PRO A 40 5.34 3.17 7.57
C PRO A 40 5.20 1.77 8.18
N VAL A 41 6.23 1.31 8.89
CA VAL A 41 6.29 -0.03 9.50
C VAL A 41 6.95 0.01 10.87
N THR A 42 6.72 -1.05 11.66
CA THR A 42 7.45 -1.31 12.90
C THR A 42 8.65 -2.23 12.66
N VAL A 43 9.60 -2.25 13.61
CA VAL A 43 10.74 -3.18 13.57
C VAL A 43 10.27 -4.63 13.57
N LYS A 44 9.23 -4.96 14.36
CA LYS A 44 8.67 -6.31 14.36
C LYS A 44 8.17 -6.74 12.98
N GLN A 45 7.46 -5.87 12.27
CA GLN A 45 6.98 -6.16 10.92
C GLN A 45 8.12 -6.39 9.93
N ILE A 46 9.21 -5.62 10.04
CA ILE A 46 10.42 -5.85 9.23
C ILE A 46 11.05 -7.20 9.58
N SER A 47 11.13 -7.55 10.86
CA SER A 47 11.75 -8.82 11.31
C SER A 47 10.97 -10.07 10.91
N GLU A 48 9.66 -9.92 10.67
CA GLU A 48 8.75 -10.98 10.25
C GLU A 48 8.49 -10.98 8.73
N ALA A 49 9.15 -10.09 7.98
CA ALA A 49 9.00 -9.97 6.53
C ALA A 49 9.56 -11.22 5.82
N SER A 50 8.91 -11.62 4.73
CA SER A 50 9.37 -12.70 3.85
C SER A 50 9.88 -12.15 2.52
N ASP A 51 10.74 -12.89 1.84
CA ASP A 51 11.15 -12.58 0.47
C ASP A 51 9.95 -12.75 -0.49
N SER A 52 9.79 -11.84 -1.46
CA SER A 52 8.77 -11.98 -2.52
C SER A 52 9.07 -13.14 -3.48
N GLY A 53 10.33 -13.59 -3.52
CA GLY A 53 10.78 -14.65 -4.42
C GLY A 53 10.82 -14.23 -5.89
N ASP A 54 10.74 -12.92 -6.17
CA ASP A 54 10.92 -12.34 -7.50
C ASP A 54 12.35 -11.87 -7.73
N ASP A 55 12.74 -11.67 -8.99
CA ASP A 55 14.06 -11.13 -9.34
C ASP A 55 14.24 -9.66 -8.90
N LYS A 56 13.21 -9.02 -8.32
CA LYS A 56 13.19 -7.58 -7.98
C LYS A 56 13.63 -7.29 -6.54
N SER A 57 14.01 -8.30 -5.75
CA SER A 57 14.52 -8.12 -4.37
C SER A 57 13.56 -7.34 -3.46
N ASN A 58 12.25 -7.58 -3.60
CA ASN A 58 11.25 -6.96 -2.75
C ASN A 58 10.97 -7.82 -1.50
N PHE A 59 10.50 -7.18 -0.44
CA PHE A 59 10.02 -7.88 0.74
C PHE A 59 8.50 -7.87 0.78
N VAL A 60 7.92 -8.96 1.27
CA VAL A 60 6.49 -9.06 1.55
C VAL A 60 6.28 -8.82 3.04
N ILE A 61 5.55 -7.76 3.36
CA ILE A 61 5.12 -7.44 4.73
C ILE A 61 3.60 -7.50 4.75
N ASN A 62 3.03 -8.39 5.57
CA ASN A 62 1.58 -8.61 5.68
C ASN A 62 0.88 -8.86 4.32
N GLY A 63 1.56 -9.54 3.39
CA GLY A 63 1.03 -9.84 2.05
C GLY A 63 1.12 -8.71 1.03
N VAL A 64 1.84 -7.62 1.34
CA VAL A 64 2.08 -6.49 0.43
C VAL A 64 3.56 -6.43 0.06
N ASP A 65 3.87 -6.29 -1.24
CA ASP A 65 5.22 -6.06 -1.73
C ASP A 65 5.70 -4.65 -1.38
N VAL A 66 6.84 -4.58 -0.69
CA VAL A 66 7.44 -3.36 -0.17
C VAL A 66 8.93 -3.32 -0.50
N ALA A 67 9.34 -2.22 -1.13
CA ALA A 67 10.75 -1.92 -1.41
C ALA A 67 11.32 -0.87 -0.44
N ASN A 68 10.54 0.16 -0.11
CA ASN A 68 10.98 1.27 0.72
C ASN A 68 10.06 1.46 1.93
N VAL A 69 10.65 1.64 3.11
CA VAL A 69 9.93 1.78 4.38
C VAL A 69 10.30 3.06 5.11
N THR A 70 9.44 3.47 6.04
CA THR A 70 9.74 4.46 7.08
C THR A 70 9.48 3.84 8.44
N LEU A 71 10.37 4.05 9.39
CA LEU A 71 10.18 3.66 10.78
C LEU A 71 10.51 4.84 11.69
N ILE A 72 9.92 4.87 12.87
CA ILE A 72 10.21 5.88 13.90
C ILE A 72 10.56 5.13 15.17
N GLY A 73 11.69 5.49 15.77
CA GLY A 73 12.13 4.91 17.03
C GLY A 73 13.20 5.75 17.70
N MET A 74 13.56 5.35 18.91
CA MET A 74 14.63 5.97 19.68
C MET A 74 15.98 5.40 19.24
N VAL A 75 16.95 6.28 19.00
CA VAL A 75 18.33 5.87 18.73
C VAL A 75 18.97 5.44 20.05
N SER A 76 19.28 4.15 20.18
CA SER A 76 19.93 3.59 21.37
C SER A 76 21.46 3.53 21.24
N LYS A 77 21.98 3.43 20.01
CA LYS A 77 23.41 3.45 19.70
C LYS A 77 23.69 4.20 18.41
N LYS A 78 24.85 4.86 18.34
CA LYS A 78 25.39 5.51 17.14
C LYS A 78 26.87 5.17 17.01
N ALA A 79 27.31 4.81 15.81
CA ALA A 79 28.72 4.69 15.47
C ALA A 79 29.01 5.40 14.15
N GLU A 80 30.06 6.23 14.15
CA GLU A 80 30.46 7.05 13.00
C GLU A 80 31.79 6.55 12.45
N ARG A 81 31.86 6.44 11.13
CA ARG A 81 33.01 5.98 10.37
C ARG A 81 33.27 6.95 9.23
N VAL A 82 34.39 6.80 8.54
CA VAL A 82 34.75 7.66 7.40
C VAL A 82 33.71 7.56 6.27
N THR A 83 33.12 6.37 6.07
CA THR A 83 32.24 6.07 4.96
C THR A 83 30.75 6.10 5.31
N ASP A 84 30.41 6.07 6.59
CA ASP A 84 29.04 5.86 7.03
C ASP A 84 28.77 6.24 8.49
N VAL A 85 27.48 6.36 8.81
CA VAL A 85 26.96 6.42 10.17
C VAL A 85 25.96 5.29 10.36
N SER A 86 26.22 4.46 11.37
CA SER A 86 25.32 3.40 11.78
C SER A 86 24.58 3.74 13.05
N PHE A 87 23.33 3.31 13.13
CA PHE A 87 22.41 3.52 14.23
C PHE A 87 21.80 2.19 14.67
N THR A 88 21.56 2.03 15.96
CA THR A 88 20.59 1.07 16.48
C THR A 88 19.33 1.83 16.87
N ILE A 89 18.20 1.46 16.29
CA ILE A 89 16.89 2.11 16.52
C ILE A 89 15.97 1.11 17.22
N ASP A 90 15.32 1.55 18.31
CA ASP A 90 14.31 0.80 19.06
C ASP A 90 12.96 1.53 18.94
N ASP A 91 11.92 0.86 18.44
CA ASP A 91 10.57 1.42 18.29
C ASP A 91 9.56 0.89 19.34
N GLY A 92 10.04 0.16 20.34
CA GLY A 92 9.22 -0.53 21.34
C GLY A 92 8.71 -1.90 20.90
N THR A 93 8.85 -2.26 19.61
CA THR A 93 8.51 -3.58 19.08
C THR A 93 9.74 -4.44 18.79
N GLY A 94 10.92 -3.81 18.69
CA GLY A 94 12.20 -4.48 18.51
C GLY A 94 13.33 -3.49 18.27
N GLN A 95 14.54 -4.00 18.02
CA GLN A 95 15.72 -3.21 17.64
C GLN A 95 16.19 -3.55 16.23
N ILE A 96 16.56 -2.52 15.47
CA ILE A 96 17.09 -2.66 14.11
C ILE A 96 18.38 -1.86 13.92
N HIS A 97 19.30 -2.40 13.13
CA HIS A 97 20.53 -1.72 12.73
C HIS A 97 20.32 -1.00 11.40
N CYS A 98 20.49 0.32 11.37
CA CYS A 98 20.36 1.14 10.17
C CYS A 98 21.71 1.75 9.81
N ASN A 99 22.07 1.74 8.53
CA ASN A 99 23.31 2.36 8.05
C ASN A 99 23.03 3.47 7.03
N ARG A 100 23.60 4.65 7.26
CA ARG A 100 23.58 5.80 6.34
C ARG A 100 24.97 6.01 5.78
N TRP A 101 25.12 5.76 4.49
CA TRP A 101 26.38 5.96 3.77
C TRP A 101 26.61 7.44 3.41
N TYR A 102 27.86 7.87 3.48
CA TYR A 102 28.30 9.15 2.92
C TYR A 102 28.58 8.99 1.43
N LEU A 103 28.17 9.98 0.63
CA LEU A 103 28.62 10.06 -0.76
C LEU A 103 30.02 10.69 -0.77
N LEU A 104 31.04 9.92 -1.16
CA LEU A 104 32.39 10.46 -1.37
C LEU A 104 32.34 11.45 -2.55
N GLY A 105 32.65 12.73 -2.28
CA GLY A 105 32.81 13.77 -3.31
C GLY A 105 31.86 14.96 -3.25
N LEU A 106 30.87 14.96 -2.34
CA LEU A 106 30.06 16.14 -2.03
C LEU A 106 30.40 16.65 -0.62
N PHE A 107 31.59 17.20 -0.46
CA PHE A 107 31.81 18.24 0.54
C PHE A 107 31.34 19.56 -0.10
N PHE A 108 30.52 20.32 0.62
CA PHE A 108 29.98 21.62 0.19
C PHE A 108 31.07 22.60 -0.26
#